data_AF-A0A366DQY6-F1
#
_entry.id   AF-A0A366DQY6-F1
#
_cell.length_a   1.000
_cell.length_b   1.000
_cell.length_c   1.000
_cell.angle_alpha   90.00
_cell.angle_beta   90.00
_cell.angle_gamma   90.00
#
_symmetry.space_group_name_H-M   'P 1'
#
loop_
_entity.id
_entity.type
_entity.pdbx_description
1 polymer ?
#
loop_
_entity_poly.entity_id
_entity_poly.type
_entity_poly.pdbx_seq_one_letter_code
_entity_poly.pdbx_strand_id
1 'polypeptide(L)'
;MNGTMRSPSELSRQKRFGRIIKDRRDELGLTQLQIGDLGGPSAPTIRKIEDGDAAISTHTLNKLDAPLRWLPGSAARTYAGGAPTAHESAAAPDESVVAGPTSIRFDIADLTGLLAATGRLSDAVEHGRTTEPAITEAVADLNRVVSRLSARYATVMLERNGGPGRQLHPLVEMAFAHLLETPADTDDPEELEERRYRRWLAGRPADLTAAAEARFRARWLAAGGTPTTNGKH
;
A
#
# COMPACT_ATOMS: atom_id res chain seq x y z
N MET A 1 -37.35 32.57 -2.04
CA MET A 1 -36.11 32.15 -1.35
C MET A 1 -36.50 31.41 -0.09
N ASN A 2 -36.54 30.07 -0.12
CA ASN A 2 -36.97 29.28 1.04
C ASN A 2 -35.73 28.69 1.73
N GLY A 3 -35.18 29.43 2.68
CA GLY A 3 -34.11 28.95 3.55
C GLY A 3 -34.72 28.04 4.61
N THR A 4 -34.66 26.73 4.40
CA THR A 4 -34.99 25.74 5.43
C THR A 4 -34.06 25.95 6.62
N MET A 5 -34.53 26.65 7.66
CA MET A 5 -33.83 26.74 8.95
C MET A 5 -33.68 25.33 9.50
N ARG A 6 -32.47 24.77 9.40
CA ARG A 6 -32.16 23.47 10.00
C ARG A 6 -32.29 23.58 11.52
N SER A 7 -33.00 22.64 12.12
CA SER A 7 -33.13 22.58 13.58
C SER A 7 -31.74 22.41 14.23
N PRO A 8 -31.49 23.00 15.41
CA PRO A 8 -30.25 22.79 16.16
C PRO A 8 -29.91 21.30 16.36
N SER A 9 -30.92 20.44 16.49
CA SER A 9 -30.75 18.98 16.64
C SER A 9 -30.39 18.25 15.35
N GLU A 10 -30.66 18.86 14.19
CA GLU A 10 -30.30 18.33 12.88
C GLU A 10 -28.85 18.69 12.52
N LEU A 11 -28.46 19.93 12.81
CA LEU A 11 -27.07 20.39 12.68
C LEU A 11 -26.13 19.61 13.59
N SER A 12 -26.53 19.32 14.84
CA SER A 12 -25.73 18.50 15.75
C SER A 12 -25.56 17.07 15.25
N ARG A 13 -26.60 16.50 14.64
CA ARG A 13 -26.57 15.17 14.01
C ARG A 13 -25.65 15.12 12.80
N GLN A 14 -25.71 16.13 11.94
CA GLN A 14 -24.84 16.26 10.76
C GLN A 14 -23.37 16.39 11.17
N LYS A 15 -23.06 17.24 12.15
CA LYS A 15 -21.70 17.38 12.69
C LYS A 15 -21.18 16.10 13.34
N ARG A 16 -22.03 15.38 14.10
CA ARG A 16 -21.67 14.07 14.66
C ARG A 16 -21.36 13.07 13.56
N PHE A 17 -22.21 12.99 12.54
CA PHE A 17 -22.02 12.07 11.43
C PHE A 17 -20.75 12.40 10.64
N GLY A 18 -20.51 13.68 10.33
CA GLY A 18 -19.30 14.14 9.65
C GLY A 18 -18.03 13.75 10.39
N ARG A 19 -18.01 13.89 11.72
CA ARG A 19 -16.89 13.43 12.56
C ARG A 19 -16.66 11.93 12.45
N ILE A 20 -17.71 11.11 12.58
CA ILE A 20 -17.60 9.64 12.48
C ILE A 20 -17.06 9.21 11.11
N ILE A 21 -17.49 9.88 10.03
CA ILE A 21 -17.00 9.61 8.67
C ILE A 21 -15.53 9.98 8.56
N LYS A 22 -15.13 11.15 9.08
CA LYS A 22 -13.73 11.60 9.07
C LYS A 22 -12.83 10.65 9.85
N ASP A 23 -13.22 10.30 11.08
CA ASP A 23 -12.46 9.40 11.95
C ASP A 23 -12.28 8.04 11.27
N ARG A 24 -13.36 7.48 10.70
CA ARG A 24 -13.28 6.21 9.97
C ARG A 24 -12.43 6.29 8.69
N ARG A 25 -12.53 7.39 7.95
CA ARG A 25 -11.70 7.61 6.76
C ARG A 25 -10.21 7.66 7.13
N ASP A 26 -9.90 8.35 8.22
CA ASP A 26 -8.53 8.48 8.76
C ASP A 26 -8.00 7.13 9.29
N GLU A 27 -8.82 6.35 10.01
CA GLU A 27 -8.51 4.96 10.42
C GLU A 27 -8.13 4.06 9.23
N LEU A 28 -8.79 4.25 8.10
CA LEU A 28 -8.55 3.49 6.87
C LEU A 28 -7.40 4.05 6.01
N GLY A 29 -6.81 5.18 6.40
CA GLY A 29 -5.76 5.86 5.65
C GLY A 29 -6.23 6.38 4.28
N LEU A 30 -7.52 6.71 4.16
CA LEU A 30 -8.12 7.14 2.89
C LEU A 30 -8.18 8.68 2.77
N THR A 31 -7.98 9.17 1.57
CA THR A 31 -8.28 10.58 1.22
C THR A 31 -9.73 10.73 0.77
N GLN A 32 -10.25 11.97 0.82
CA GLN A 32 -11.60 12.27 0.31
C GLN A 32 -11.77 11.92 -1.17
N LEU A 33 -10.69 12.01 -1.97
CA LEU A 33 -10.66 11.60 -3.38
C LEU A 33 -10.80 10.08 -3.53
N GLN A 34 -10.04 9.33 -2.75
CA GLN A 34 -10.06 7.86 -2.78
C GLN A 34 -11.42 7.27 -2.38
N ILE A 35 -12.21 7.93 -1.52
CA ILE A 35 -13.60 7.51 -1.27
C ILE A 35 -14.42 7.55 -2.56
N GLY A 36 -14.27 8.60 -3.37
CA GLY A 36 -14.95 8.71 -4.66
C GLY A 36 -14.51 7.64 -5.65
N ASP A 37 -13.21 7.39 -5.76
CA ASP A 37 -12.64 6.37 -6.66
C ASP A 37 -13.10 4.95 -6.30
N LEU A 38 -13.39 4.70 -5.02
CA LEU A 38 -13.96 3.45 -4.51
C LEU A 38 -15.48 3.35 -4.68
N GLY A 39 -16.09 4.19 -5.53
CA GLY A 39 -17.52 4.21 -5.82
C GLY A 39 -18.37 5.03 -4.84
N GLY A 40 -17.72 5.76 -3.93
CA GLY A 40 -18.35 6.66 -2.98
C GLY A 40 -18.78 8.01 -3.58
N PRO A 41 -19.27 8.92 -2.73
CA PRO A 41 -19.50 10.32 -3.12
C PRO A 41 -18.20 11.02 -3.55
N SER A 42 -18.31 12.06 -4.39
CA SER A 42 -17.15 12.83 -4.85
C SER A 42 -16.45 13.57 -3.70
N ALA A 43 -15.15 13.85 -3.83
CA ALA A 43 -14.37 14.53 -2.78
C ALA A 43 -14.99 15.84 -2.26
N PRO A 44 -15.55 16.74 -3.10
CA PRO A 44 -16.27 17.92 -2.60
C PRO A 44 -17.53 17.58 -1.81
N THR A 45 -18.19 16.48 -2.15
CA THR A 45 -19.37 15.98 -1.41
C THR A 45 -18.95 15.41 -0.06
N ILE A 46 -17.86 14.63 -0.01
CA ILE A 46 -17.29 14.11 1.25
C ILE A 46 -16.89 15.24 2.18
N ARG A 47 -16.21 16.27 1.66
CA ARG A 47 -15.86 17.45 2.47
C ARG A 47 -17.08 18.08 3.14
N LYS A 48 -18.15 18.34 2.37
CA LYS A 48 -19.40 18.88 2.90
C LYS A 48 -20.07 17.98 3.94
N ILE A 49 -19.92 16.67 3.81
CA ILE A 49 -20.42 15.68 4.77
C ILE A 49 -19.60 15.74 6.07
N GLU A 50 -18.26 15.77 5.97
CA GLU A 50 -17.34 15.86 7.10
C GLU A 50 -17.48 17.17 7.89
N ASP A 51 -17.71 18.28 7.19
CA ASP A 51 -17.96 19.59 7.78
C ASP A 51 -19.35 19.66 8.46
N GLY A 52 -20.25 18.72 8.14
CA GLY A 52 -21.62 18.70 8.66
C GLY A 52 -22.55 19.73 8.00
N ASP A 53 -22.17 20.24 6.83
CA ASP A 53 -22.82 21.39 6.18
C ASP A 53 -23.89 21.00 5.16
N ALA A 54 -24.15 19.71 4.96
CA ALA A 54 -25.14 19.24 3.99
C ALA A 54 -26.15 18.24 4.59
N ALA A 55 -27.41 18.38 4.17
CA ALA A 55 -28.37 17.29 4.25
C ALA A 55 -27.96 16.20 3.25
N ILE A 56 -27.94 14.95 3.71
CA ILE A 56 -27.39 13.82 2.95
C ILE A 56 -28.54 12.94 2.47
N SER A 57 -28.59 12.66 1.18
CA SER A 57 -29.60 11.76 0.61
C SER A 57 -29.33 10.30 0.99
N THR A 58 -30.36 9.46 1.04
CA THR A 58 -30.23 8.01 1.24
C THR A 58 -29.31 7.36 0.21
N HIS A 59 -29.36 7.82 -1.05
CA HIS A 59 -28.46 7.35 -2.11
C HIS A 59 -26.99 7.65 -1.80
N THR A 60 -26.70 8.85 -1.30
CA THR A 60 -25.36 9.25 -0.88
C THR A 60 -24.90 8.45 0.34
N LEU A 61 -25.79 8.17 1.30
CA LEU A 61 -25.49 7.33 2.46
C LEU A 61 -25.10 5.91 2.04
N ASN A 62 -25.86 5.28 1.14
CA ASN A 62 -25.56 3.92 0.66
C ASN A 62 -24.20 3.83 -0.05
N LYS A 63 -23.78 4.89 -0.73
CA LYS A 63 -22.46 4.97 -1.39
C LYS A 63 -21.29 5.04 -0.41
N LEU A 64 -21.52 5.36 0.87
CA LEU A 64 -20.45 5.45 1.87
C LEU A 64 -20.07 4.09 2.46
N ASP A 65 -20.99 3.12 2.47
CA ASP A 65 -20.79 1.85 3.19
C ASP A 65 -19.60 1.06 2.65
N ALA A 66 -19.55 0.83 1.34
CA ALA A 66 -18.48 0.06 0.70
C ALA A 66 -17.07 0.70 0.88
N PRO A 67 -16.84 1.98 0.53
CA PRO A 67 -15.51 2.60 0.70
C PRO A 67 -15.07 2.70 2.17
N LEU A 68 -16.00 2.81 3.13
CA LEU A 68 -15.69 2.85 4.56
C LEU A 68 -15.63 1.46 5.22
N ARG A 69 -15.74 0.39 4.41
CA ARG A 69 -15.75 -1.01 4.86
C ARG A 69 -16.80 -1.26 5.95
N TRP A 70 -17.97 -0.66 5.79
CA TRP A 70 -19.13 -0.92 6.62
C TRP A 70 -20.08 -1.89 5.95
N LEU A 71 -20.89 -2.58 6.75
CA LEU A 71 -22.00 -3.37 6.24
C LEU A 71 -23.02 -2.46 5.53
N PRO A 72 -23.69 -2.93 4.46
CA PRO A 72 -24.74 -2.16 3.81
C PRO A 72 -25.78 -1.60 4.79
N GLY A 73 -26.09 -0.31 4.69
CA GLY A 73 -27.03 0.41 5.55
C GLY A 73 -26.43 0.98 6.84
N SER A 74 -25.14 0.78 7.11
CA SER A 74 -24.48 1.28 8.32
C SER A 74 -24.38 2.81 8.34
N ALA A 75 -24.07 3.44 7.21
CA ALA A 75 -24.01 4.89 7.07
C ALA A 75 -25.39 5.52 7.36
N ALA A 76 -26.47 4.93 6.84
CA ALA A 76 -27.82 5.39 7.09
C ALA A 76 -28.20 5.29 8.58
N ARG A 77 -27.88 4.15 9.23
CA ARG A 77 -28.11 3.94 10.66
C ARG A 77 -27.32 4.92 11.53
N THR A 78 -26.07 5.18 11.15
CA THR A 78 -25.18 6.11 11.86
C THR A 78 -25.68 7.54 11.73
N TYR A 79 -26.11 7.94 10.54
CA TYR A 79 -26.74 9.24 10.29
C TYR A 79 -28.03 9.40 11.10
N ALA A 80 -28.81 8.33 11.30
CA ALA A 80 -30.01 8.35 12.14
C ALA A 80 -29.73 8.45 13.66
N GLY A 81 -28.46 8.43 14.08
CA GLY A 81 -28.04 8.53 15.49
C GLY A 81 -27.47 7.24 16.08
N GLY A 82 -27.46 6.14 15.32
CA GLY A 82 -26.84 4.89 15.72
C GLY A 82 -25.31 4.89 15.60
N ALA A 83 -24.73 3.70 15.73
CA ALA A 83 -23.31 3.42 15.50
C ALA A 83 -23.12 2.65 14.18
N PRO A 84 -21.97 2.82 13.50
CA PRO A 84 -21.66 2.06 12.29
C PRO A 84 -21.32 0.62 12.64
N THR A 85 -21.57 -0.30 11.69
CA THR A 85 -21.13 -1.70 11.80
C THR A 85 -20.06 -1.95 10.76
N ALA A 86 -18.82 -2.14 11.21
CA ALA A 86 -17.70 -2.47 10.34
C ALA A 86 -17.75 -3.94 9.89
N HIS A 87 -17.25 -4.21 8.68
CA HIS A 87 -16.95 -5.57 8.25
C HIS A 87 -15.75 -6.10 9.07
N GLU A 88 -15.87 -7.28 9.69
CA GLU A 88 -14.92 -7.85 10.70
C GLU A 88 -13.46 -8.09 10.25
N SER A 89 -13.02 -7.58 9.10
CA SER A 89 -11.61 -7.65 8.66
C SER A 89 -10.75 -6.51 9.24
N ALA A 90 -11.08 -6.02 10.43
CA ALA A 90 -10.26 -5.05 11.16
C ALA A 90 -9.90 -5.66 12.52
N ALA A 91 -8.84 -6.48 12.53
CA ALA A 91 -8.14 -6.79 13.76
C ALA A 91 -7.71 -5.47 14.42
N ALA A 92 -8.09 -5.28 15.68
CA ALA A 92 -7.69 -4.14 16.48
C ALA A 92 -6.17 -4.13 16.69
N PRO A 93 -5.50 -2.96 16.76
CA PRO A 93 -4.23 -2.84 17.44
C PRO A 93 -4.45 -2.30 18.86
N ASP A 94 -3.78 -3.00 19.76
CA ASP A 94 -3.53 -2.73 21.18
C ASP A 94 -2.90 -1.35 21.43
N GLU A 95 -3.12 -0.79 22.63
CA GLU A 95 -2.51 0.45 23.10
C GLU A 95 -1.00 0.25 23.29
N SER A 96 -0.17 0.74 22.36
CA SER A 96 1.10 1.43 22.65
C SER A 96 1.89 1.63 21.34
N VAL A 97 2.33 2.88 21.13
CA VAL A 97 3.05 3.39 19.95
C VAL A 97 2.15 3.46 18.71
N VAL A 98 1.84 4.68 18.26
CA VAL A 98 1.23 4.91 16.94
C VAL A 98 2.23 4.44 15.89
N ALA A 99 2.12 3.18 15.50
CA ALA A 99 2.70 2.69 14.27
C ALA A 99 2.02 3.48 13.16
N GLY A 100 2.80 4.29 12.44
CA GLY A 100 2.37 4.83 11.16
C GLY A 100 1.87 3.70 10.24
N PRO A 101 1.27 4.03 9.10
CA PRO A 101 0.73 3.03 8.19
C PRO A 101 1.75 1.91 7.96
N THR A 102 1.37 0.67 8.29
CA THR A 102 2.23 -0.53 8.15
C THR A 102 2.71 -0.73 6.72
N SER A 103 2.07 -0.05 5.75
CA SER A 103 2.57 0.15 4.40
C SER A 103 2.03 1.47 3.83
N ILE A 104 2.88 2.20 3.10
CA ILE A 104 2.48 3.35 2.28
C ILE A 104 2.38 2.87 0.84
N ARG A 105 1.32 3.27 0.13
CA ARG A 105 1.25 3.04 -1.33
C ARG A 105 2.27 3.95 -1.99
N PHE A 106 3.31 3.33 -2.52
CA PHE A 106 4.43 4.00 -3.14
C PHE A 106 4.42 3.70 -4.64
N ASP A 107 4.48 4.73 -5.48
CA ASP A 107 4.52 4.57 -6.93
C ASP A 107 5.87 3.96 -7.34
N ILE A 108 5.86 3.08 -8.33
CA ILE A 108 7.09 2.49 -8.87
C ILE A 108 7.99 3.58 -9.50
N ALA A 109 7.39 4.65 -10.05
CA ALA A 109 8.11 5.82 -10.55
C ALA A 109 8.86 6.57 -9.43
N ASP A 110 8.26 6.72 -8.25
CA ASP A 110 8.92 7.35 -7.10
C ASP A 110 10.08 6.50 -6.58
N LEU A 111 9.92 5.16 -6.58
CA LEU A 111 10.99 4.23 -6.20
C LEU A 111 12.16 4.26 -7.17
N THR A 112 11.87 4.18 -8.47
CA THR A 112 12.89 4.29 -9.50
C THR A 112 13.58 5.65 -9.46
N GLY A 113 12.85 6.73 -9.19
CA GLY A 113 13.40 8.07 -8.98
C GLY A 113 14.36 8.15 -7.79
N LEU A 114 13.96 7.57 -6.65
CA LEU A 114 14.79 7.51 -5.44
C LEU A 114 16.06 6.69 -5.67
N LEU A 115 15.94 5.50 -6.29
CA LEU A 115 17.06 4.65 -6.65
C LEU A 115 18.03 5.36 -7.61
N ALA A 116 17.52 6.04 -8.64
CA ALA A 116 18.33 6.79 -9.58
C ALA A 116 19.05 7.98 -8.91
N ALA A 117 18.39 8.70 -8.01
CA ALA A 117 19.02 9.80 -7.25
C ALA A 117 20.16 9.28 -6.36
N THR A 118 19.93 8.16 -5.72
CA THR A 118 20.87 7.45 -4.86
C THR A 118 22.09 6.93 -5.66
N GLY A 119 21.86 6.39 -6.87
CA GLY A 119 22.93 6.01 -7.80
C GLY A 119 23.78 7.20 -8.26
N ARG A 120 23.16 8.35 -8.56
CA ARG A 120 23.90 9.58 -8.92
C ARG A 120 24.78 10.10 -7.77
N LEU A 121 24.31 9.98 -6.53
CA LEU A 121 25.09 10.36 -5.35
C LEU A 121 26.29 9.41 -5.16
N SER A 122 26.07 8.11 -5.32
CA SER A 122 27.14 7.10 -5.23
C SER A 122 28.18 7.31 -6.34
N ASP A 123 27.74 7.55 -7.58
CA ASP A 123 28.61 7.87 -8.71
C ASP A 123 29.50 9.10 -8.44
N ALA A 124 28.94 10.13 -7.81
CA ALA A 124 29.69 11.35 -7.47
C ALA A 124 30.77 11.09 -6.40
N VAL A 125 30.52 10.17 -5.45
CA VAL A 125 31.50 9.74 -4.45
C VAL A 125 32.58 8.88 -5.10
N GLU A 126 32.19 7.87 -5.91
CA GLU A 126 33.13 6.95 -6.57
C GLU A 126 34.08 7.66 -7.54
N HIS A 127 33.59 8.66 -8.27
CA HIS A 127 34.41 9.46 -9.17
C HIS A 127 35.17 10.61 -8.48
N GLY A 128 35.21 10.63 -7.15
CA GLY A 128 35.96 11.62 -6.37
C GLY A 128 35.47 13.06 -6.53
N ARG A 129 34.22 13.28 -6.96
CA ARG A 129 33.60 14.62 -7.01
C ARG A 129 33.31 15.16 -5.61
N THR A 130 33.33 14.28 -4.61
CA THR A 130 33.43 14.59 -3.18
C THR A 130 34.27 13.52 -2.49
N THR A 131 35.11 13.92 -1.53
CA THR A 131 35.93 13.01 -0.71
C THR A 131 35.73 13.25 0.79
N GLU A 132 34.78 14.13 1.15
CA GLU A 132 34.44 14.43 2.54
C GLU A 132 33.91 13.15 3.24
N PRO A 133 34.59 12.63 4.28
CA PRO A 133 34.24 11.36 4.89
C PRO A 133 32.79 11.30 5.38
N ALA A 134 32.29 12.40 5.96
CA ALA A 134 30.92 12.50 6.45
C ALA A 134 29.87 12.41 5.32
N ILE A 135 30.17 12.93 4.13
CA ILE A 135 29.26 12.86 2.98
C ILE A 135 29.28 11.46 2.39
N THR A 136 30.46 10.84 2.27
CA THR A 136 30.62 9.46 1.82
C THR A 136 29.87 8.48 2.74
N GLU A 137 29.99 8.65 4.06
CA GLU A 137 29.29 7.84 5.06
C GLU A 137 27.77 8.04 5.00
N ALA A 138 27.30 9.29 4.92
CA ALA A 138 25.88 9.59 4.78
C ALA A 138 25.26 9.00 3.50
N VAL A 139 25.99 9.01 2.38
CA VAL A 139 25.56 8.38 1.13
C VAL A 139 25.51 6.85 1.27
N ALA A 140 26.51 6.25 1.92
CA ALA A 140 26.53 4.82 2.20
C ALA A 140 25.36 4.37 3.11
N ASP A 141 25.02 5.15 4.13
CA ASP A 141 23.89 4.88 5.01
C ASP A 141 22.55 5.03 4.29
N LEU A 142 22.40 6.07 3.47
CA LEU A 142 21.22 6.25 2.63
C LEU A 142 21.04 5.07 1.67
N ASN A 143 22.11 4.65 0.99
CA ASN A 143 22.13 3.47 0.13
C ASN A 143 21.61 2.23 0.88
N ARG A 144 22.10 1.98 2.10
CA ARG A 144 21.70 0.82 2.89
C ARG A 144 20.22 0.84 3.26
N VAL A 145 19.67 2.01 3.60
CA VAL A 145 18.25 2.17 3.91
C VAL A 145 17.38 1.98 2.66
N VAL A 146 17.75 2.63 1.56
CA VAL A 146 17.01 2.55 0.29
C VAL A 146 17.03 1.13 -0.28
N SER A 147 18.16 0.42 -0.21
CA SER A 147 18.28 -0.97 -0.65
C SER A 147 17.38 -1.91 0.15
N ARG A 148 17.34 -1.78 1.49
CA ARG A 148 16.46 -2.59 2.34
C ARG A 148 14.98 -2.35 2.02
N LEU A 149 14.60 -1.09 1.77
CA LEU A 149 13.22 -0.73 1.43
C LEU A 149 12.84 -1.27 0.04
N SER A 150 13.72 -1.05 -0.95
CA SER A 150 13.53 -1.50 -2.33
C SER A 150 13.40 -3.02 -2.42
N ALA A 151 14.22 -3.77 -1.67
CA ALA A 151 14.16 -5.22 -1.64
C ALA A 151 12.83 -5.76 -1.06
N ARG A 152 12.34 -5.16 0.02
CA ARG A 152 11.03 -5.52 0.62
C ARG A 152 9.88 -5.21 -0.34
N TYR A 153 9.90 -4.03 -0.94
CA TYR A 153 8.88 -3.63 -1.91
C TYR A 153 8.89 -4.52 -3.16
N ALA A 154 10.08 -4.81 -3.70
CA ALA A 154 10.24 -5.73 -4.82
C ALA A 154 9.65 -7.11 -4.50
N THR A 155 9.90 -7.66 -3.31
CA THR A 155 9.30 -8.95 -2.90
C THR A 155 7.77 -8.90 -2.97
N VAL A 156 7.14 -7.90 -2.35
CA VAL A 156 5.66 -7.79 -2.34
C VAL A 156 5.10 -7.61 -3.75
N MET A 157 5.76 -6.81 -4.59
CA MET A 157 5.36 -6.62 -5.97
C MET A 157 5.51 -7.89 -6.80
N LEU A 158 6.61 -8.62 -6.63
CA LEU A 158 6.88 -9.87 -7.32
C LEU A 158 5.96 -11.01 -6.83
N GLU A 159 5.60 -11.06 -5.56
CA GLU A 159 4.63 -12.03 -5.02
C GLU A 159 3.25 -11.84 -5.67
N ARG A 160 2.85 -10.58 -5.89
CA ARG A 160 1.55 -10.26 -6.49
C ARG A 160 1.51 -10.43 -8.01
N ASN A 161 2.60 -10.11 -8.69
CA ASN A 161 2.63 -10.01 -10.16
C ASN A 161 3.40 -11.15 -10.84
N GLY A 162 4.33 -11.80 -10.13
CA GLY A 162 5.16 -12.88 -10.63
C GLY A 162 4.75 -14.26 -10.08
N GLY A 163 5.69 -15.20 -10.17
CA GLY A 163 5.52 -16.59 -9.77
C GLY A 163 5.29 -17.54 -10.97
N PRO A 164 5.12 -18.84 -10.69
CA PRO A 164 5.02 -19.88 -11.72
C PRO A 164 3.90 -19.61 -12.72
N GLY A 165 4.23 -19.62 -14.01
CA GLY A 165 3.27 -19.43 -15.10
C GLY A 165 2.90 -17.96 -15.39
N ARG A 166 3.52 -16.99 -14.70
CA ARG A 166 3.29 -15.56 -14.94
C ARG A 166 4.51 -14.92 -15.59
N GLN A 167 4.26 -14.02 -16.53
CA GLN A 167 5.27 -13.16 -17.12
C GLN A 167 5.22 -11.79 -16.46
N LEU A 168 6.36 -11.31 -15.96
CA LEU A 168 6.45 -9.97 -15.39
C LEU A 168 6.32 -8.91 -16.47
N HIS A 169 5.76 -7.75 -16.09
CA HIS A 169 5.74 -6.61 -16.98
C HIS A 169 7.17 -6.07 -17.18
N PRO A 170 7.59 -5.69 -18.41
CA PRO A 170 8.96 -5.23 -18.69
C PRO A 170 9.44 -4.08 -17.78
N LEU A 171 8.55 -3.14 -17.44
CA LEU A 171 8.89 -2.05 -16.52
C LEU A 171 9.24 -2.53 -15.10
N VAL A 172 8.60 -3.61 -14.63
CA VAL A 172 8.88 -4.19 -13.31
C VAL A 172 10.23 -4.91 -13.33
N GLU A 173 10.52 -5.63 -14.42
CA GLU A 173 11.83 -6.25 -14.60
C GLU A 173 12.95 -5.20 -14.64
N MET A 174 12.77 -4.12 -15.40
CA MET A 174 13.74 -3.04 -15.49
C MET A 174 13.96 -2.33 -14.15
N ALA A 175 12.88 -1.99 -13.42
CA ALA A 175 12.97 -1.29 -12.15
C ALA A 175 13.77 -2.09 -11.10
N PHE A 176 13.64 -3.42 -11.11
CA PHE A 176 14.28 -4.29 -10.14
C PHE A 176 15.49 -5.05 -10.69
N ALA A 177 15.98 -4.73 -11.89
CA ALA A 177 17.11 -5.41 -12.51
C ALA A 177 18.33 -5.48 -11.58
N HIS A 178 18.70 -4.38 -10.92
CA HIS A 178 19.80 -4.33 -9.95
C HIS A 178 19.63 -5.29 -8.75
N LEU A 179 18.39 -5.57 -8.33
CA LEU A 179 18.12 -6.54 -7.25
C LEU A 179 18.12 -7.98 -7.75
N LEU A 180 17.92 -8.20 -9.05
CA LEU A 180 17.84 -9.53 -9.68
C LEU A 180 19.19 -10.00 -10.24
N GLU A 181 20.04 -9.09 -10.70
CA GLU A 181 21.25 -9.38 -11.49
C GLU A 181 22.56 -9.27 -10.71
N THR A 182 22.61 -8.56 -9.57
CA THR A 182 23.86 -8.39 -8.80
C THR A 182 24.33 -9.71 -8.20
N PRO A 183 25.58 -10.17 -8.49
CA PRO A 183 26.21 -11.29 -7.78
C PRO A 183 26.33 -10.93 -6.30
N ALA A 184 25.99 -11.87 -5.43
CA ALA A 184 25.99 -11.62 -4.00
C ALA A 184 27.43 -11.49 -3.47
N ASP A 185 27.90 -10.26 -3.28
CA ASP A 185 28.98 -9.99 -2.31
C ASP A 185 28.37 -9.93 -0.90
N THR A 186 27.56 -10.94 -0.52
CA THR A 186 26.97 -11.05 0.82
C THR A 186 27.12 -12.48 1.32
N ASP A 187 27.72 -12.63 2.49
CA ASP A 187 27.85 -13.91 3.20
C ASP A 187 26.60 -14.24 4.03
N ASP A 188 25.57 -13.38 4.02
CA ASP A 188 24.33 -13.56 4.78
C ASP A 188 23.42 -14.63 4.14
N PRO A 189 23.20 -15.78 4.79
CA PRO A 189 22.35 -16.86 4.27
C PRO A 189 20.88 -16.44 4.06
N GLU A 190 20.33 -15.57 4.90
CA GLU A 190 18.94 -15.12 4.78
C GLU A 190 18.75 -14.20 3.58
N GLU A 191 19.70 -13.28 3.37
CA GLU A 191 19.68 -12.37 2.23
C GLU A 191 19.84 -13.12 0.89
N LEU A 192 20.69 -14.16 0.90
CA LEU A 192 20.85 -15.08 -0.24
C LEU A 192 19.54 -15.82 -0.56
N GLU A 193 18.83 -16.31 0.46
CA GLU A 193 17.53 -16.97 0.29
C GLU A 193 16.48 -16.01 -0.29
N GLU A 194 16.37 -14.81 0.26
CA GLU A 194 15.45 -13.77 -0.20
C GLU A 194 15.72 -13.37 -1.66
N ARG A 195 16.99 -13.27 -2.07
CA ARG A 195 17.37 -12.98 -3.46
C ARG A 195 16.98 -14.11 -4.40
N ARG A 196 17.24 -15.37 -4.01
CA ARG A 196 16.81 -16.56 -4.77
C ARG A 196 15.30 -16.60 -4.93
N TYR A 197 14.56 -16.22 -3.88
CA TYR A 197 13.11 -16.15 -3.92
C TYR A 197 12.60 -15.10 -4.91
N ARG A 198 13.16 -13.87 -4.91
CA ARG A 198 12.80 -12.82 -5.88
C ARG A 198 13.07 -13.23 -7.33
N ARG A 199 14.23 -13.87 -7.59
CA ARG A 199 14.57 -14.37 -8.92
C ARG A 199 13.63 -15.49 -9.37
N TRP A 200 13.24 -16.37 -8.47
CA TRP A 200 12.22 -17.40 -8.74
C TRP A 200 10.87 -16.78 -9.10
N LEU A 201 10.41 -15.77 -8.36
CA LEU A 201 9.18 -15.02 -8.69
C LEU A 201 9.28 -14.31 -10.05
N ALA A 202 10.48 -13.90 -10.45
CA ALA A 202 10.73 -13.28 -11.75
C ALA A 202 10.93 -14.28 -12.91
N GLY A 203 10.72 -15.58 -12.68
CA GLY A 203 10.88 -16.60 -13.72
C GLY A 203 12.34 -16.87 -14.10
N ARG A 204 13.31 -16.48 -13.25
CA ARG A 204 14.74 -16.72 -13.43
C ARG A 204 15.30 -17.65 -12.32
N PRO A 205 14.76 -18.86 -12.12
CA PRO A 205 15.28 -19.77 -11.10
C PRO A 205 16.71 -20.16 -11.45
N ALA A 206 17.64 -19.94 -10.51
CA ALA A 206 19.01 -20.43 -10.60
C ALA A 206 19.26 -21.37 -9.41
N ASP A 207 19.74 -22.58 -9.69
CA ASP A 207 20.20 -23.57 -8.71
C ASP A 207 19.26 -23.80 -7.52
N LEU A 208 17.96 -23.96 -7.78
CA LEU A 208 16.98 -24.26 -6.74
C LEU A 208 16.83 -25.77 -6.54
N THR A 209 16.94 -26.20 -5.29
CA THR A 209 16.57 -27.56 -4.90
C THR A 209 15.04 -27.70 -4.88
N ALA A 210 14.54 -28.93 -5.07
CA ALA A 210 13.10 -29.20 -5.00
C ALA A 210 12.48 -28.78 -3.65
N ALA A 211 13.24 -28.92 -2.56
CA ALA A 211 12.83 -28.46 -1.23
C ALA A 211 12.74 -26.92 -1.14
N ALA A 212 13.69 -26.20 -1.74
CA ALA A 212 13.65 -24.74 -1.80
C ALA A 212 12.46 -24.25 -2.65
N GLU A 213 12.22 -24.88 -3.80
CA GLU A 213 11.07 -24.55 -4.65
C GLU A 213 9.74 -24.78 -3.92
N ALA A 214 9.60 -25.89 -3.19
CA ALA A 214 8.39 -26.17 -2.42
C ALA A 214 8.12 -25.10 -1.35
N ARG A 215 9.16 -24.65 -0.62
CA ARG A 215 9.04 -23.55 0.35
C ARG A 215 8.64 -22.24 -0.33
N PHE A 216 9.28 -21.90 -1.45
CA PHE A 216 8.99 -20.68 -2.20
C PHE A 216 7.55 -20.66 -2.73
N ARG A 217 7.08 -21.81 -3.23
CA ARG A 217 5.70 -21.98 -3.69
C ARG A 217 4.70 -21.83 -2.53
N ALA A 218 4.96 -22.44 -1.38
CA ALA A 218 4.12 -22.28 -0.19
C ALA A 218 4.03 -20.82 0.26
N ARG A 219 5.16 -20.11 0.32
CA ARG A 219 5.20 -18.67 0.66
C ARG A 219 4.42 -17.83 -0.35
N TRP A 220 4.62 -18.07 -1.64
CA TRP A 220 3.94 -17.32 -2.69
C TRP A 220 2.41 -17.51 -2.64
N LEU A 221 1.93 -18.73 -2.42
CA LEU A 221 0.52 -19.01 -2.22
C LEU A 221 -0.04 -18.29 -0.99
N ALA A 222 0.69 -18.30 0.13
CA ALA A 222 0.31 -17.59 1.35
C ALA A 222 0.24 -16.06 1.16
N ALA A 223 1.07 -15.50 0.26
CA ALA A 223 1.04 -14.08 -0.11
C ALA A 223 -0.10 -13.72 -1.10
N GLY A 224 -0.97 -14.67 -1.45
CA GLY A 224 -2.09 -14.47 -2.37
C GLY A 224 -1.77 -14.75 -3.84
N GLY A 225 -0.63 -15.41 -4.12
CA GLY A 225 -0.31 -15.91 -5.45
C GLY A 225 -1.30 -16.98 -5.90
N THR A 226 -1.97 -16.78 -7.04
CA THR A 226 -2.83 -17.80 -7.63
C THR A 226 -2.10 -18.50 -8.78
N PRO A 227 -2.00 -19.85 -8.76
CA PRO A 227 -1.50 -20.60 -9.89
C PRO A 227 -2.37 -20.30 -11.11
N THR A 228 -1.76 -19.98 -12.24
CA THR A 228 -2.48 -20.02 -13.52
C THR A 228 -2.83 -21.48 -13.80
N THR A 229 -4.10 -21.83 -13.68
CA THR A 229 -4.65 -23.10 -14.17
C THR A 229 -4.55 -23.11 -15.68
N ASN A 230 -3.36 -23.43 -16.23
CA ASN A 230 -3.28 -23.77 -17.64
C ASN A 230 -3.86 -25.18 -17.80
N GLY A 231 -5.05 -25.19 -18.37
CA GLY A 231 -5.77 -26.39 -18.77
C GLY A 231 -4.94 -27.23 -19.72
N LYS A 232 -5.21 -28.54 -19.63
CA LYS A 232 -4.90 -29.56 -20.62
C LYS A 232 -4.95 -29.01 -22.04
N HIS A 233 -3.89 -29.23 -22.80
CA HIS A 233 -3.95 -29.88 -24.12
C HIS A 233 -2.60 -30.53 -24.41
#